data_AF-A0A060Z6I1-F1
#
_entry.id   AF-A0A060Z6I1-F1
#
_cell.length_a   1.000
_cell.length_b   1.000
_cell.length_c   1.000
_cell.angle_alpha   90.00
_cell.angle_beta   90.00
_cell.angle_gamma   90.00
#
_symmetry.space_group_name_H-M   'P 1'
#
loop_
_entity.id
_entity.type
_entity.pdbx_description
1 polymer ?
#
loop_
_entity_poly.entity_id
_entity_poly.type
_entity_poly.pdbx_seq_one_letter_code
_entity_poly.pdbx_strand_id
1 'polypeptide(L)'
;MCVSVCVCPSCVCVYLIVYGYVCVDTQVTVSDGGPSPKHSTVWVIVHVLDENDNKPTFPEKVYQIKLPERDRRKRGEPIYRAFAYDRDEGVNADLSYSIVDGNEDGKFFIDPKTAVVSSRKQFTAGSYDILTIKATDNGRPQKSSTARLHIEWIRKPSALANPLLFDEQYYNFTVMESDKVAEIVGVVSMQQNSNPLWFDIIGKAPPSGGGWWVGFVSGRDISDWLR
;
A
#
# COMPACT_ATOMS: atom_id res chain seq x y z
N MET A 1 0.34 20.33 23.18
CA MET A 1 -0.93 20.84 23.75
C MET A 1 -0.68 22.13 24.52
N CYS A 2 -1.20 23.26 24.04
CA CYS A 2 -1.50 24.45 24.85
C CYS A 2 -2.54 25.25 24.06
N VAL A 3 -3.75 25.40 24.59
CA VAL A 3 -4.72 26.39 24.12
C VAL A 3 -4.59 27.58 25.06
N SER A 4 -4.17 28.73 24.54
CA SER A 4 -4.13 29.96 25.33
C SER A 4 -5.25 30.86 24.83
N VAL A 5 -6.20 31.14 25.72
CA VAL A 5 -7.34 32.01 25.44
C VAL A 5 -7.04 33.38 26.03
N CYS A 6 -6.88 34.40 25.19
CA CYS A 6 -6.80 35.78 25.67
C CYS A 6 -8.18 36.44 25.56
N VAL A 7 -8.65 36.94 26.70
CA VAL A 7 -9.91 37.68 26.81
C VAL A 7 -9.60 39.17 26.61
N CYS A 8 -10.12 39.76 25.54
CA CYS A 8 -10.14 41.21 25.34
C CYS A 8 -11.55 41.76 25.66
N PRO A 9 -11.73 43.02 26.07
CA PRO A 9 -13.03 43.54 26.53
C PRO A 9 -14.18 43.48 25.51
N SER A 10 -13.87 43.22 24.22
CA SER A 10 -14.83 43.18 23.12
C SER A 10 -14.62 42.01 22.15
N CYS A 11 -13.61 41.15 22.34
CA CYS A 11 -13.30 40.01 21.47
C CYS A 11 -12.62 38.88 22.26
N VAL A 12 -12.93 37.63 21.93
CA VAL A 12 -12.16 36.46 22.37
C VAL A 12 -11.24 36.05 21.22
N CYS A 13 -9.91 36.16 21.41
CA CYS A 13 -8.94 35.64 20.45
C CYS A 13 -8.54 34.23 20.87
N VAL A 14 -8.83 33.25 20.02
CA VAL A 14 -8.44 31.84 20.21
C VAL A 14 -7.23 31.57 19.34
N TYR A 15 -6.08 31.26 19.95
CA TYR A 15 -4.89 30.80 19.24
C TYR A 15 -4.72 29.30 19.50
N LEU A 16 -4.66 28.50 18.43
CA LEU A 16 -4.37 27.07 18.50
C LEU A 16 -2.95 26.78 18.04
N ILE A 17 -2.24 25.95 18.80
CA ILE A 17 -1.05 25.24 18.35
C ILE A 17 -1.49 23.81 18.07
N VAL A 18 -1.67 23.47 16.79
CA VAL A 18 -2.21 22.17 16.36
C VAL A 18 -1.08 21.18 16.09
N TYR A 19 -1.21 19.97 16.63
CA TYR A 19 -0.49 18.79 16.15
C TYR A 19 -1.54 17.72 15.84
N GLY A 20 -1.83 17.49 14.55
CA GLY A 20 -2.39 16.22 14.04
C GLY A 20 -3.82 15.81 14.39
N TYR A 21 -4.78 16.72 14.58
CA TYR A 21 -6.20 16.36 14.70
C TYR A 21 -7.02 16.95 13.56
N VAL A 22 -8.04 16.22 13.06
CA VAL A 22 -8.88 16.57 11.89
C VAL A 22 -9.96 17.62 12.21
N CYS A 23 -10.47 17.63 13.45
CA CYS A 23 -11.42 18.63 13.95
C CYS A 23 -11.36 18.78 15.47
N VAL A 24 -11.62 19.99 15.97
CA VAL A 24 -11.74 20.26 17.42
C VAL A 24 -13.04 21.01 17.69
N ASP A 25 -13.90 20.42 18.52
CA ASP A 25 -15.13 21.03 19.00
C ASP A 25 -14.87 21.72 20.34
N THR A 26 -14.90 23.05 20.34
CA THR A 26 -14.65 23.85 21.55
C THR A 26 -15.90 24.65 21.93
N GLN A 27 -16.26 24.62 23.21
CA GLN A 27 -17.36 25.42 23.73
C GLN A 27 -16.81 26.73 24.30
N VAL A 28 -17.35 27.87 23.86
CA VAL A 28 -17.03 29.20 24.40
C VAL A 28 -18.25 29.75 25.13
N THR A 29 -18.09 30.07 26.41
CA THR A 29 -19.15 30.65 27.25
C THR A 29 -18.74 32.04 27.68
N VAL A 30 -19.65 33.01 27.50
CA VAL A 30 -19.54 34.37 28.05
C VAL A 30 -20.50 34.52 29.23
N SER A 31 -20.07 35.17 30.31
CA SER A 31 -20.91 35.44 31.49
C SER A 31 -20.70 36.86 31.99
N ASP A 32 -21.77 37.54 32.43
CA ASP A 32 -21.64 38.82 33.11
C ASP A 32 -21.26 38.65 34.61
N GLY A 33 -20.78 39.73 35.25
CA GLY A 33 -20.29 39.72 36.64
C GLY A 33 -21.34 40.09 37.69
N GLY A 34 -22.63 39.98 37.36
CA GLY A 34 -23.71 40.42 38.24
C GLY A 34 -24.00 39.45 39.40
N PRO A 35 -24.83 39.87 40.40
CA PRO A 35 -25.26 38.99 41.51
C PRO A 35 -26.09 37.78 41.06
N SER A 36 -26.67 37.83 39.86
CA SER A 36 -27.31 36.71 39.16
C SER A 36 -26.77 36.67 37.72
N PRO A 37 -25.64 35.98 37.49
CA PRO A 37 -24.92 36.05 36.23
C PRO A 37 -25.74 35.54 35.04
N LYS A 38 -25.85 36.33 33.98
CA LYS A 38 -26.35 35.85 32.68
C LYS A 38 -25.19 35.30 31.88
N HIS A 39 -25.43 34.21 31.16
CA HIS A 39 -24.43 33.61 30.29
C HIS A 39 -25.01 33.23 28.94
N SER A 40 -24.13 33.15 27.94
CA SER A 40 -24.43 32.65 26.59
C SER A 40 -23.29 31.75 26.15
N THR A 41 -23.61 30.67 25.45
CA THR A 41 -22.67 29.64 25.05
C THR A 41 -22.79 29.39 23.56
N VAL A 42 -21.64 29.30 22.88
CA VAL A 42 -21.55 28.98 21.45
C VAL A 42 -20.56 27.84 21.21
N TRP A 43 -20.85 27.03 20.20
CA TRP A 43 -19.93 26.00 19.71
C TRP A 43 -19.02 26.58 18.63
N VAL A 44 -17.72 26.36 18.78
CA VAL A 44 -16.69 26.70 17.80
C VAL A 44 -16.14 25.40 17.25
N ILE A 45 -16.38 25.16 15.97
CA ILE A 45 -15.83 24.01 15.24
C ILE A 45 -14.59 24.50 14.50
N VAL A 46 -13.44 23.93 14.84
CA VAL A 46 -12.18 24.23 14.18
C VAL A 46 -11.83 23.07 13.25
N HIS A 47 -11.78 23.36 11.95
CA HIS A 47 -11.25 22.43 10.94
C HIS A 47 -9.75 22.65 10.82
N VAL A 48 -8.99 21.57 11.00
CA VAL A 48 -7.54 21.57 10.79
C VAL A 48 -7.32 21.03 9.39
N LEU A 49 -6.57 21.77 8.58
CA LEU A 49 -6.23 21.36 7.23
C LEU A 49 -4.91 20.59 7.26
N ASP A 50 -4.86 19.53 6.48
CA ASP A 50 -3.65 18.74 6.27
C ASP A 50 -2.65 19.49 5.37
N GLU A 51 -1.38 19.52 5.77
CA GLU A 51 -0.28 19.98 4.92
C GLU A 51 0.45 18.77 4.35
N ASN A 52 0.93 18.83 3.10
CA ASN A 52 1.66 17.74 2.46
C ASN A 52 3.08 17.62 3.04
N ASP A 53 3.21 17.19 4.29
CA ASP A 53 4.45 17.17 5.06
C ASP A 53 5.10 15.77 5.12
N ASN A 54 4.36 14.72 4.79
CA ASN A 54 4.89 13.37 4.60
C ASN A 54 5.19 13.09 3.12
N LYS A 55 5.83 11.96 2.85
CA LYS A 55 6.13 11.52 1.48
C LYS A 55 5.74 10.05 1.34
N PRO A 56 5.47 9.60 0.11
CA PRO A 56 5.10 8.21 -0.12
C PRO A 56 6.23 7.29 0.34
N THR A 57 5.91 6.17 0.96
CA THR A 57 6.89 5.24 1.53
C THR A 57 6.60 3.82 1.06
N PHE A 58 7.56 3.22 0.36
CA PHE A 58 7.60 1.78 0.11
C PHE A 58 8.08 1.06 1.38
N PRO A 59 7.44 -0.05 1.79
CA PRO A 59 7.92 -0.89 2.90
C PRO A 59 9.35 -1.37 2.72
N GLU A 60 9.73 -1.74 1.49
CA GLU A 60 11.07 -2.23 1.15
C GLU A 60 11.72 -1.37 0.06
N LYS A 61 13.05 -1.32 0.07
CA LYS A 61 13.83 -0.64 -0.99
C LYS A 61 14.02 -1.50 -2.23
N VAL A 62 14.01 -2.82 -2.06
CA VAL A 62 14.22 -3.79 -3.13
C VAL A 62 13.24 -4.94 -2.95
N TYR A 63 12.48 -5.23 -3.99
CA TYR A 63 11.61 -6.39 -4.09
C TYR A 63 12.21 -7.38 -5.08
N GLN A 64 12.22 -8.67 -4.75
CA GLN A 64 12.74 -9.72 -5.62
C GLN A 64 11.64 -10.73 -5.88
N ILE A 65 11.38 -11.01 -7.17
CA ILE A 65 10.37 -11.99 -7.58
C ILE A 65 10.94 -12.92 -8.66
N LYS A 66 10.46 -14.17 -8.68
CA LYS A 66 10.77 -15.15 -9.71
C LYS A 66 9.49 -15.52 -10.45
N LEU A 67 9.47 -15.36 -11.77
CA LEU A 67 8.29 -15.59 -12.59
C LEU A 67 8.57 -16.60 -13.70
N PRO A 68 7.58 -17.41 -14.11
CA PRO A 68 7.75 -18.26 -15.28
C PRO A 68 7.98 -17.41 -16.52
N GLU A 69 8.78 -17.92 -17.44
CA GLU A 69 8.89 -17.37 -18.79
C GLU A 69 7.49 -17.14 -19.41
N ARG A 70 7.36 -16.08 -20.20
CA ARG A 70 6.08 -15.62 -20.75
C ARG A 70 6.15 -15.52 -22.26
N ASP A 71 5.20 -16.15 -22.92
CA ASP A 71 5.05 -16.06 -24.37
C ASP A 71 4.25 -14.81 -24.78
N ARG A 72 4.06 -14.64 -26.09
CA ARG A 72 3.33 -13.50 -26.66
C ARG A 72 1.83 -13.48 -26.30
N ARG A 73 1.25 -14.62 -25.90
CA ARG A 73 -0.18 -14.73 -25.58
C ARG A 73 -0.50 -14.18 -24.19
N LYS A 74 0.50 -14.13 -23.32
CA LYS A 74 0.41 -13.62 -21.93
C LYS A 74 0.64 -12.12 -21.79
N ARG A 75 0.59 -11.36 -22.89
CA ARG A 75 0.73 -9.89 -22.84
C ARG A 75 -0.43 -9.28 -22.07
N GLY A 76 -0.13 -8.31 -21.21
CA GLY A 76 -1.07 -7.63 -20.33
C GLY A 76 -1.28 -8.35 -19.00
N GLU A 77 -0.80 -9.58 -18.84
CA GLU A 77 -0.93 -10.28 -17.56
C GLU A 77 -0.15 -9.56 -16.45
N PRO A 78 -0.76 -9.45 -15.25
CA PRO A 78 -0.11 -8.87 -14.09
C PRO A 78 1.08 -9.73 -13.66
N ILE A 79 2.14 -9.07 -13.24
CA ILE A 79 3.38 -9.70 -12.78
C ILE A 79 3.74 -9.34 -11.35
N TYR A 80 3.34 -8.15 -10.92
CA TYR A 80 3.60 -7.63 -9.58
C TYR A 80 2.63 -6.49 -9.28
N ARG A 81 2.34 -6.21 -8.01
CA ARG A 81 1.61 -5.01 -7.61
C ARG A 81 2.44 -4.25 -6.60
N ALA A 82 2.86 -3.04 -6.97
CA ALA A 82 3.62 -2.19 -6.08
C ALA A 82 2.72 -1.65 -4.96
N PHE A 83 3.33 -1.39 -3.80
CA PHE A 83 2.64 -0.84 -2.66
C PHE A 83 3.52 0.20 -1.97
N ALA A 84 3.03 1.43 -1.90
CA ALA A 84 3.54 2.50 -1.06
C ALA A 84 2.37 3.09 -0.26
N TYR A 85 2.69 3.67 0.89
CA TYR A 85 1.73 4.36 1.75
C TYR A 85 2.21 5.77 2.07
N ASP A 86 1.28 6.70 2.26
CA ASP A 86 1.55 8.05 2.77
C ASP A 86 0.78 8.28 4.07
N ARG A 87 1.32 9.11 4.95
CA ARG A 87 0.71 9.42 6.26
C ARG A 87 -0.15 10.68 6.23
N ASP A 88 -0.13 11.42 5.12
CA ASP A 88 -0.99 12.58 4.91
C ASP A 88 -2.46 12.15 4.62
N GLU A 89 -3.35 13.12 4.38
CA GLU A 89 -4.77 12.86 4.15
C GLU A 89 -5.25 13.32 2.75
N GLY A 90 -6.29 12.66 2.25
CA GLY A 90 -6.95 13.04 1.00
C GLY A 90 -5.98 13.07 -0.21
N VAL A 91 -5.88 14.22 -0.87
CA VAL A 91 -5.02 14.38 -2.07
C VAL A 91 -3.53 14.30 -1.76
N ASN A 92 -3.13 14.62 -0.52
CA ASN A 92 -1.74 14.54 -0.07
C ASN A 92 -1.29 13.08 0.14
N ALA A 93 -2.25 12.15 0.29
CA ALA A 93 -1.99 10.71 0.32
C ALA A 93 -2.52 9.93 -0.90
N ASP A 94 -3.11 10.60 -1.90
CA ASP A 94 -3.54 9.96 -3.14
C ASP A 94 -2.34 9.72 -4.06
N LEU A 95 -1.91 8.46 -4.11
CA LEU A 95 -0.69 8.07 -4.81
C LEU A 95 -0.92 7.78 -6.30
N SER A 96 0.10 8.13 -7.08
CA SER A 96 0.26 7.72 -8.48
C SER A 96 1.59 6.99 -8.68
N TYR A 97 1.56 5.92 -9.48
CA TYR A 97 2.71 5.05 -9.70
C TYR A 97 3.25 5.14 -11.13
N SER A 98 4.57 5.03 -11.28
CA SER A 98 5.25 5.05 -12.59
C SER A 98 6.53 4.20 -12.57
N ILE A 99 6.98 3.76 -13.75
CA ILE A 99 8.31 3.16 -13.92
C ILE A 99 9.22 4.26 -14.45
N VAL A 100 10.29 4.56 -13.73
CA VAL A 100 11.21 5.67 -14.05
C VAL A 100 12.57 5.21 -14.58
N ASP A 101 12.87 3.91 -14.49
CA ASP A 101 14.13 3.32 -14.99
C ASP A 101 13.96 1.82 -15.24
N GLY A 102 14.79 1.25 -16.12
CA GLY A 102 14.85 -0.19 -16.43
C GLY A 102 13.77 -0.72 -17.36
N ASN A 103 13.05 0.18 -18.04
CA ASN A 103 11.98 -0.17 -18.98
C ASN A 103 12.13 0.56 -20.33
N GLU A 104 13.36 0.78 -20.77
CA GLU A 104 13.72 1.49 -22.01
C GLU A 104 13.10 0.80 -23.23
N ASP A 105 13.03 -0.54 -23.19
CA ASP A 105 12.42 -1.37 -24.23
C ASP A 105 10.89 -1.36 -24.22
N GLY A 106 10.24 -0.71 -23.25
CA GLY A 106 8.78 -0.76 -23.07
C GLY A 106 8.24 -2.18 -22.86
N LYS A 107 9.03 -3.02 -22.18
CA LYS A 107 8.70 -4.41 -21.81
C LYS A 107 7.58 -4.49 -20.78
N PHE A 108 7.41 -3.44 -19.98
CA PHE A 108 6.51 -3.37 -18.84
C PHE A 108 5.57 -2.18 -18.93
N PHE A 109 4.44 -2.29 -18.23
CA PHE A 109 3.49 -1.21 -17.97
C PHE A 109 3.15 -1.23 -16.49
N ILE A 110 2.97 -0.06 -15.88
CA ILE A 110 2.39 0.05 -14.54
C ILE A 110 1.12 0.89 -14.65
N ASP A 111 0.05 0.39 -14.06
CA ASP A 111 -1.16 1.19 -13.90
C ASP A 111 -0.94 2.21 -12.77
N PRO A 112 -1.12 3.52 -13.03
CA PRO A 112 -0.79 4.55 -12.06
C PRO A 112 -1.69 4.58 -10.84
N LYS A 113 -2.90 3.98 -10.88
CA LYS A 113 -3.85 3.97 -9.77
C LYS A 113 -3.91 2.63 -9.05
N THR A 114 -3.87 1.52 -9.80
CA THR A 114 -3.91 0.19 -9.17
C THR A 114 -2.54 -0.31 -8.75
N ALA A 115 -1.46 0.34 -9.22
CA ALA A 115 -0.06 -0.03 -8.99
C ALA A 115 0.31 -1.42 -9.55
N VAL A 116 -0.54 -1.99 -10.42
CA VAL A 116 -0.30 -3.28 -11.05
C VAL A 116 0.71 -3.10 -12.18
N VAL A 117 1.84 -3.82 -12.05
CA VAL A 117 2.83 -3.98 -13.11
C VAL A 117 2.42 -5.16 -13.98
N SER A 118 2.37 -4.95 -15.29
CA SER A 118 2.02 -5.95 -16.29
C SER A 118 3.10 -6.08 -17.35
N SER A 119 3.20 -7.29 -17.91
CA SER A 119 4.09 -7.61 -19.03
C SER A 119 3.53 -7.12 -20.37
N ARG A 120 4.36 -6.53 -21.25
CA ARG A 120 3.97 -6.13 -22.62
C ARG A 120 4.66 -6.95 -23.72
N LYS A 121 5.75 -7.65 -23.37
CA LYS A 121 6.56 -8.46 -24.29
C LYS A 121 6.68 -9.89 -23.78
N GLN A 122 7.34 -10.72 -24.59
CA GLN A 122 7.73 -12.07 -24.21
C GLN A 122 9.00 -12.02 -23.35
N PHE A 123 9.15 -12.99 -22.47
CA PHE A 123 10.30 -13.14 -21.58
C PHE A 123 10.75 -14.60 -21.57
N THR A 124 12.06 -14.82 -21.63
CA THR A 124 12.67 -16.15 -21.76
C THR A 124 13.30 -16.58 -20.46
N ALA A 125 13.28 -17.88 -20.15
CA ALA A 125 14.00 -18.38 -18.98
C ALA A 125 15.48 -17.94 -18.98
N GLY A 126 15.97 -17.49 -17.82
CA GLY A 126 17.31 -16.97 -17.60
C GLY A 126 17.46 -15.46 -17.80
N SER A 127 16.44 -14.74 -18.29
CA SER A 127 16.49 -13.28 -18.33
C SER A 127 16.27 -12.67 -16.95
N TYR A 128 16.84 -11.48 -16.76
CA TYR A 128 16.72 -10.69 -15.55
C TYR A 128 16.39 -9.25 -15.90
N ASP A 129 15.37 -8.68 -15.28
CA ASP A 129 14.99 -7.28 -15.45
C ASP A 129 14.96 -6.59 -14.08
N ILE A 130 15.42 -5.33 -14.01
CA ILE A 130 15.36 -4.50 -12.81
C ILE A 130 14.56 -3.25 -13.18
N LEU A 131 13.48 -2.99 -12.47
CA LEU A 131 12.65 -1.80 -12.66
C LEU A 131 12.82 -0.86 -11.46
N THR A 132 12.91 0.45 -11.71
CA THR A 132 12.74 1.44 -10.63
C THR A 132 11.33 1.99 -10.69
N ILE A 133 10.55 1.68 -9.66
CA ILE A 133 9.16 2.11 -9.51
C ILE A 133 9.14 3.36 -8.63
N LYS A 134 8.41 4.40 -9.07
CA LYS A 134 8.22 5.66 -8.34
C LYS A 134 6.76 5.78 -7.90
N ALA A 135 6.54 6.12 -6.64
CA ALA A 135 5.26 6.57 -6.11
C ALA A 135 5.32 8.09 -5.86
N THR A 136 4.28 8.82 -6.27
CA THR A 136 4.18 10.29 -6.13
C THR A 136 2.79 10.64 -5.62
N ASP A 137 2.72 11.47 -4.58
CA ASP A 137 1.45 12.02 -4.10
C ASP A 137 0.90 13.12 -5.03
N ASN A 138 -0.35 13.51 -4.81
CA ASN A 138 -1.02 14.59 -5.52
C ASN A 138 -1.05 15.90 -4.70
N GLY A 139 -0.25 15.99 -3.64
CA GLY A 139 -0.13 17.18 -2.80
C GLY A 139 0.67 18.32 -3.44
N ARG A 140 0.79 19.45 -2.75
CA ARG A 140 1.54 20.63 -3.22
C ARG A 140 2.47 21.17 -2.12
N PRO A 141 3.80 21.16 -2.31
CA PRO A 141 4.54 20.56 -3.44
C PRO A 141 4.39 19.04 -3.45
N GLN A 142 4.41 18.42 -4.63
CA GLN A 142 4.36 16.96 -4.72
C GLN A 142 5.62 16.33 -4.14
N LYS A 143 5.46 15.24 -3.37
CA LYS A 143 6.57 14.43 -2.89
C LYS A 143 6.51 13.04 -3.50
N SER A 144 7.65 12.34 -3.44
CA SER A 144 7.79 11.04 -4.07
C SER A 144 8.87 10.18 -3.42
N SER A 145 8.79 8.89 -3.69
CA SER A 145 9.84 7.92 -3.37
C SER A 145 9.94 6.85 -4.43
N THR A 146 11.01 6.05 -4.35
CA THR A 146 11.29 4.98 -5.31
C THR A 146 11.68 3.68 -4.60
N ALA A 147 11.37 2.56 -5.25
CA ALA A 147 11.84 1.22 -4.90
C ALA A 147 12.24 0.45 -6.17
N ARG A 148 13.12 -0.56 -6.01
CA ARG A 148 13.55 -1.41 -7.12
C ARG A 148 12.79 -2.73 -7.12
N LEU A 149 12.34 -3.19 -8.28
CA LEU A 149 11.73 -4.50 -8.49
C LEU A 149 12.66 -5.33 -9.38
N HIS A 150 13.18 -6.40 -8.82
CA HIS A 150 14.07 -7.36 -9.48
C HIS A 150 13.23 -8.55 -9.92
N ILE A 151 13.29 -8.88 -11.21
CA ILE A 151 12.47 -9.91 -11.84
C ILE A 151 13.40 -10.95 -12.46
N GLU A 152 13.39 -12.16 -11.91
CA GLU A 152 14.06 -13.30 -12.50
C GLU A 152 13.06 -14.15 -13.28
N TRP A 153 13.32 -14.37 -14.57
CA TRP A 153 12.49 -15.21 -15.42
C TRP A 153 13.03 -16.63 -15.42
N ILE A 154 12.21 -17.59 -15.02
CA ILE A 154 12.63 -18.98 -14.85
C ILE A 154 11.82 -19.91 -15.76
N ARG A 155 12.43 -21.03 -16.12
CA ARG A 155 11.82 -22.02 -17.03
C ARG A 155 10.56 -22.57 -16.39
N LYS A 156 9.49 -22.67 -17.19
CA LYS A 156 8.26 -23.33 -16.73
C LYS A 156 8.56 -24.83 -16.52
N PRO A 157 8.33 -25.41 -15.33
CA PRO A 157 8.45 -26.83 -15.08
C PRO A 157 7.58 -27.63 -16.06
N SER A 158 8.10 -28.79 -16.44
CA SER A 158 7.40 -29.75 -17.27
C SER A 158 6.14 -30.24 -16.55
N ALA A 159 5.08 -30.51 -17.32
CA ALA A 159 3.86 -31.09 -16.79
C ALA A 159 4.16 -32.45 -16.13
N LEU A 160 3.62 -32.67 -14.93
CA LEU A 160 3.71 -33.96 -14.26
C LEU A 160 2.64 -34.93 -14.78
N ALA A 161 2.95 -36.23 -14.77
CA ALA A 161 2.02 -37.28 -15.16
C ALA A 161 0.97 -37.60 -14.08
N ASN A 162 1.31 -37.33 -12.80
CA ASN A 162 0.45 -37.62 -11.66
C ASN A 162 -0.40 -36.38 -11.27
N PRO A 163 -1.61 -36.58 -10.72
CA PRO A 163 -2.43 -35.47 -10.25
C PRO A 163 -1.75 -34.76 -9.06
N LEU A 164 -1.91 -33.44 -9.05
CA LEU A 164 -1.44 -32.56 -7.98
C LEU A 164 -2.48 -32.55 -6.85
N LEU A 165 -2.08 -32.96 -5.64
CA LEU A 165 -2.93 -32.99 -4.46
C LEU A 165 -2.32 -32.13 -3.34
N PHE A 166 -3.12 -31.20 -2.82
CA PHE A 166 -2.81 -30.54 -1.54
C PHE A 166 -2.94 -31.54 -0.39
N ASP A 167 -2.21 -31.32 0.69
CA ASP A 167 -2.31 -32.18 1.88
C ASP A 167 -3.69 -32.05 2.55
N GLU A 168 -4.25 -30.84 2.52
CA GLU A 168 -5.55 -30.52 3.10
C GLU A 168 -6.51 -29.91 2.06
N GLN A 169 -7.81 -30.12 2.26
CA GLN A 169 -8.86 -29.50 1.43
C GLN A 169 -9.14 -28.05 1.85
N TYR A 170 -8.87 -27.69 3.11
CA TYR A 170 -9.11 -26.36 3.66
C TYR A 170 -7.95 -25.93 4.56
N TYR A 171 -7.40 -24.74 4.33
CA TYR A 171 -6.39 -24.11 5.16
C TYR A 171 -7.00 -22.88 5.84
N ASN A 172 -6.93 -22.82 7.17
CA ASN A 172 -7.43 -21.69 7.96
C ASN A 172 -6.26 -20.96 8.60
N PHE A 173 -6.17 -19.66 8.36
CA PHE A 173 -5.16 -18.78 8.94
C PHE A 173 -5.83 -17.58 9.59
N THR A 174 -5.18 -17.03 10.62
CA THR A 174 -5.62 -15.83 11.33
C THR A 174 -4.49 -14.83 11.35
N VAL A 175 -4.79 -13.58 11.01
CA VAL A 175 -3.87 -12.43 11.06
C VAL A 175 -4.46 -11.34 11.92
N MET A 176 -3.62 -10.55 12.58
CA MET A 176 -4.04 -9.33 13.28
C MET A 176 -3.87 -8.11 12.38
N GLU A 177 -4.71 -7.10 12.56
CA GLU A 177 -4.59 -5.84 11.81
C GLU A 177 -3.28 -5.08 12.08
N SER A 178 -2.63 -5.40 13.19
CA SER A 178 -1.33 -4.86 13.60
C SER A 178 -0.14 -5.59 12.98
N ASP A 179 -0.36 -6.71 12.29
CA ASP A 179 0.71 -7.51 11.69
C ASP A 179 1.40 -6.72 10.58
N LYS A 180 2.68 -7.01 10.35
CA LYS A 180 3.46 -6.25 9.38
C LYS A 180 3.08 -6.64 7.96
N VAL A 181 3.14 -5.68 7.03
CA VAL A 181 3.06 -5.98 5.60
C VAL A 181 4.20 -6.95 5.25
N ALA A 182 3.89 -7.98 4.45
CA ALA A 182 4.78 -9.08 4.05
C ALA A 182 5.14 -10.09 5.15
N GLU A 183 4.36 -10.16 6.23
CA GLU A 183 4.46 -11.24 7.22
C GLU A 183 3.86 -12.56 6.70
N ILE A 184 4.50 -13.68 7.00
CA ILE A 184 4.03 -15.01 6.58
C ILE A 184 2.80 -15.37 7.40
N VAL A 185 1.65 -15.45 6.74
CA VAL A 185 0.36 -15.78 7.34
C VAL A 185 0.20 -17.28 7.58
N GLY A 186 0.84 -18.11 6.75
CA GLY A 186 0.74 -19.55 6.84
C GLY A 186 1.35 -20.25 5.63
N VAL A 187 1.34 -21.59 5.67
CA VAL A 187 1.95 -22.45 4.63
C VAL A 187 0.91 -23.42 4.11
N VAL A 188 0.81 -23.52 2.78
CA VAL A 188 0.01 -24.52 2.07
C VAL A 188 0.96 -25.56 1.50
N SER A 189 0.70 -26.84 1.76
CA SER A 189 1.57 -27.95 1.40
C SER A 189 0.88 -28.96 0.48
N MET A 190 1.66 -29.76 -0.24
CA MET A 190 1.17 -30.74 -1.21
C MET A 190 1.82 -32.10 -0.99
N GLN A 191 1.11 -33.17 -1.35
CA GLN A 191 1.63 -34.52 -1.27
C GLN A 191 2.86 -34.66 -2.17
N GLN A 192 3.97 -34.92 -1.48
CA GLN A 192 5.36 -35.15 -1.91
C GLN A 192 5.60 -35.17 -3.43
N ASN A 193 6.09 -34.04 -3.96
CA ASN A 193 6.72 -33.97 -5.27
C ASN A 193 8.11 -33.32 -5.14
N SER A 194 9.15 -34.00 -5.61
CA SER A 194 10.53 -33.46 -5.70
C SER A 194 10.72 -32.48 -6.87
N ASN A 195 9.68 -32.27 -7.68
CA ASN A 195 9.70 -31.37 -8.82
C ASN A 195 9.20 -29.98 -8.45
N PRO A 196 9.83 -28.90 -8.95
CA PRO A 196 9.35 -27.54 -8.73
C PRO A 196 7.98 -27.37 -9.38
N LEU A 197 7.03 -26.84 -8.61
CA LEU A 197 5.67 -26.54 -9.07
C LEU A 197 5.44 -25.03 -9.10
N TRP A 198 4.44 -24.62 -9.87
CA TRP A 198 3.93 -23.26 -9.86
C TRP A 198 2.60 -23.22 -9.14
N PHE A 199 2.40 -22.13 -8.41
CA PHE A 199 1.15 -21.82 -7.74
C PHE A 199 0.64 -20.47 -8.26
N ASP A 200 -0.65 -20.45 -8.55
CA ASP A 200 -1.42 -19.23 -8.76
C ASP A 200 -2.40 -19.11 -7.60
N ILE A 201 -2.49 -17.91 -7.01
CA ILE A 201 -3.47 -17.64 -5.98
C ILE A 201 -4.56 -16.77 -6.58
N ILE A 202 -5.80 -17.26 -6.56
CA ILE A 202 -6.95 -16.62 -7.20
C ILE A 202 -7.90 -16.17 -6.09
N GLY A 203 -8.11 -14.85 -5.98
CA GLY A 203 -9.02 -14.25 -5.00
C GLY A 203 -9.80 -13.06 -5.58
N LYS A 204 -10.99 -12.78 -5.04
CA LYS A 204 -11.76 -11.57 -5.36
C LYS A 204 -11.50 -10.50 -4.29
N ALA A 205 -11.39 -9.25 -4.72
CA ALA A 205 -11.38 -8.11 -3.82
C ALA A 205 -12.70 -8.04 -3.03
N PRO A 206 -12.69 -7.61 -1.75
CA PRO A 206 -13.91 -7.24 -1.05
C PRO A 206 -14.66 -6.16 -1.85
N PRO A 207 -16.01 -6.22 -1.95
CA PRO A 207 -16.81 -5.26 -2.74
C PRO A 207 -16.71 -3.81 -2.24
N SER A 208 -16.32 -3.60 -0.99
CA SER A 208 -16.11 -2.28 -0.38
C SER A 208 -14.62 -1.93 -0.44
N GLY A 209 -14.28 -0.82 -1.11
CA GLY A 209 -12.92 -0.35 -1.38
C GLY A 209 -12.01 -0.04 -0.18
N GLY A 210 -12.27 -0.62 1.00
CA GLY A 210 -11.40 -0.63 2.18
C GLY A 210 -10.76 -2.00 2.47
N GLY A 211 -10.81 -2.95 1.52
CA GLY A 211 -10.25 -4.28 1.70
C GLY A 211 -8.72 -4.32 1.66
N TRP A 212 -8.11 -4.83 2.72
CA TRP A 212 -6.71 -5.28 2.72
C TRP A 212 -6.50 -6.32 1.62
N TRP A 213 -5.43 -6.16 0.84
CA TRP A 213 -5.05 -7.13 -0.19
C TRP A 213 -4.01 -8.08 0.40
N VAL A 214 -4.28 -9.38 0.34
CA VAL A 214 -3.23 -10.37 0.55
C VAL A 214 -2.37 -10.37 -0.72
N GLY A 215 -1.16 -9.85 -0.61
CA GLY A 215 -0.18 -9.88 -1.70
C GLY A 215 0.22 -11.32 -1.96
N PHE A 216 -0.04 -11.81 -3.16
CA PHE A 216 0.29 -13.18 -3.54
C PHE A 216 1.51 -13.17 -4.44
N VAL A 217 2.59 -13.82 -3.99
CA VAL A 217 3.77 -14.02 -4.82
C VAL A 217 3.95 -15.51 -5.08
N SER A 218 3.97 -15.86 -6.36
CA SER A 218 4.25 -17.19 -6.85
C SER A 218 5.74 -17.49 -6.65
N GLY A 219 6.08 -18.65 -6.07
CA GLY A 219 7.46 -19.04 -5.77
C GLY A 219 7.66 -20.55 -5.80
N ARG A 220 8.91 -20.99 -5.95
CA ARG A 220 9.29 -22.42 -6.00
C ARG A 220 9.47 -23.06 -4.62
N ASP A 221 9.73 -22.26 -3.59
CA ASP A 221 10.01 -22.71 -2.22
C ASP A 221 9.80 -21.54 -1.24
N ILE A 222 9.31 -21.83 -0.03
CA ILE A 222 9.12 -20.82 1.03
C ILE A 222 10.48 -20.33 1.59
N SER A 223 11.55 -21.10 1.37
CA SER A 223 12.90 -20.79 1.82
C SER A 223 13.55 -19.60 1.07
N ASP A 224 13.09 -19.29 -0.14
CA ASP A 224 13.57 -18.13 -0.94
C ASP A 224 13.08 -16.78 -0.36
N TRP A 225 12.15 -16.78 0.59
CA TRP A 225 11.58 -15.58 1.23
C TRP A 225 12.18 -15.29 2.61
N LEU A 226 13.11 -16.13 3.09
CA LEU A 226 13.73 -16.05 4.42
C LEU A 226 15.15 -15.42 4.40
N ARG A 227 15.52 -14.66 3.35
CA ARG A 227 16.81 -13.95 3.28
C ARG A 227 16.65 -12.48 2.91
#